data_AF-A0A7C4YVC0-F1
#
_entry.id   AF-A0A7C4YVC0-F1
#
_cell.length_a   1.000
_cell.length_b   1.000
_cell.length_c   1.000
_cell.angle_alpha   90.00
_cell.angle_beta   90.00
_cell.angle_gamma   90.00
#
_symmetry.space_group_name_H-M   'P 1'
#
loop_
_entity.id
_entity.type
_entity.pdbx_description
1 polymer ?
#
loop_
_entity_poly.entity_id
_entity_poly.type
_entity_poly.pdbx_seq_one_letter_code
_entity_poly.pdbx_strand_id
1 'polypeptide(L)' 'MYRRMMILALIAVIPAAGQQRSHDVTIEDYFTLAAVTEIAMSPDGSQVAYADSRWRQATNDRKADLWVVATA' A
#
# COMPACT_ATOMS: atom_id res chain seq x y z
N MET A 1 -7.91 -47.17 -26.48
CA MET A 1 -8.76 -47.29 -25.27
C MET A 1 -7.82 -47.25 -24.06
N TYR A 2 -8.06 -46.33 -23.11
CA TYR A 2 -7.35 -46.14 -21.82
C TYR A 2 -5.90 -45.62 -21.83
N ARG A 3 -5.75 -44.29 -21.70
CA ARG A 3 -4.87 -43.73 -20.67
C ARG A 3 -5.31 -42.31 -20.30
N ARG A 4 -6.45 -42.21 -19.61
CA ARG A 4 -6.78 -41.03 -18.80
C ARG A 4 -5.74 -40.95 -17.68
N MET A 5 -4.61 -40.32 -17.95
CA MET A 5 -3.62 -40.05 -16.92
C MET A 5 -4.01 -38.72 -16.27
N MET A 6 -4.85 -38.82 -15.25
CA MET A 6 -5.29 -37.71 -14.41
C MET A 6 -4.08 -37.24 -13.60
N ILE A 7 -3.53 -36.08 -13.95
CA ILE A 7 -2.48 -35.42 -13.15
C ILE A 7 -3.18 -34.87 -11.91
N LEU A 8 -2.94 -35.49 -10.76
CA LEU A 8 -3.33 -34.98 -9.45
C LEU A 8 -2.48 -33.73 -9.17
N ALA A 9 -3.07 -32.55 -9.27
CA ALA A 9 -2.42 -31.32 -8.82
C ALA A 9 -2.38 -31.33 -7.29
N LEU A 10 -1.20 -31.61 -6.72
CA LEU A 10 -0.94 -31.48 -5.29
C LEU A 10 -0.91 -29.98 -4.96
N ILE A 11 -2.03 -29.43 -4.50
CA ILE A 11 -2.08 -28.08 -3.95
C ILE A 11 -1.29 -28.12 -2.64
N ALA A 12 -0.05 -27.63 -2.68
CA ALA A 12 0.70 -27.35 -1.46
C ALA A 12 -0.06 -26.25 -0.70
N VAL A 13 -0.68 -26.63 0.42
CA VAL A 13 -1.18 -25.66 1.41
C VAL A 13 0.05 -25.00 2.01
N ILE A 14 0.48 -23.88 1.45
CA ILE A 14 1.47 -23.02 2.09
C ILE A 14 0.78 -22.51 3.35
N PRO A 15 1.22 -22.87 4.56
CA PRO A 15 0.70 -22.23 5.76
C PRO A 15 1.01 -20.75 5.59
N ALA A 16 -0.02 -19.91 5.70
CA ALA A 16 0.15 -18.48 5.82
C ALA A 16 0.87 -18.23 7.16
N ALA A 17 2.19 -18.36 7.16
CA ALA A 17 3.02 -17.87 8.24
C ALA A 17 2.79 -16.37 8.27
N GLY A 18 1.93 -15.91 9.17
CA GLY A 18 1.76 -14.49 9.42
C GLY A 18 3.14 -13.90 9.64
N GLN A 19 3.47 -12.82 8.93
CA GLN A 19 4.75 -12.16 9.07
C GLN A 19 5.02 -11.93 10.56
N GLN A 20 6.18 -12.39 11.02
CA GLN A 20 6.64 -12.12 12.38
C GLN A 20 6.61 -10.60 12.58
N ARG A 21 5.91 -10.12 13.61
CA ARG A 21 5.93 -8.68 13.91
C ARG A 21 7.35 -8.30 14.28
N SER A 22 7.90 -7.34 13.54
CA SER A 22 9.22 -6.78 13.81
C SER A 22 9.18 -5.55 14.72
N HIS A 23 7.98 -5.12 15.14
CA HIS A 23 7.73 -3.85 15.79
C HIS A 23 6.39 -3.86 16.55
N ASP A 24 6.39 -3.34 17.78
CA ASP A 24 5.20 -3.06 18.59
C ASP A 24 4.69 -1.65 18.32
N VAL A 25 3.37 -1.47 18.17
CA VAL A 25 2.78 -0.15 17.91
C VAL A 25 2.92 0.76 19.13
N THR A 26 3.40 1.97 18.88
CA THR A 26 3.66 3.03 19.85
C THR A 26 2.90 4.31 19.49
N ILE A 27 2.99 5.33 20.33
CA ILE A 27 2.37 6.64 20.05
C ILE A 27 3.10 7.32 18.89
N GLU A 28 4.41 7.11 18.78
CA GLU A 28 5.29 7.69 17.77
C GLU A 28 4.85 7.33 16.35
N ASP A 29 4.28 6.12 16.16
CA ASP A 29 3.78 5.68 14.85
C ASP A 29 2.69 6.58 14.29
N TYR A 30 1.84 7.14 15.16
CA TYR A 30 0.78 8.06 14.72
C TYR A 30 1.34 9.24 13.92
N PHE A 31 2.49 9.76 14.33
CA PHE A 31 3.13 10.91 13.70
C PHE A 31 3.82 10.58 12.37
N THR A 32 3.99 9.29 12.06
CA THR A 32 4.51 8.82 10.77
C THR A 32 3.41 8.65 9.72
N LEU A 33 2.14 8.67 10.12
CA LEU A 33 1.02 8.46 9.21
C LEU A 33 0.87 9.61 8.22
N ALA A 34 0.63 9.23 6.96
CA ALA A 34 0.18 10.14 5.91
C ALA A 34 -1.34 10.03 5.74
N ALA A 35 -2.00 11.17 5.55
CA ALA A 35 -3.38 11.23 5.08
C ALA A 35 -3.39 11.69 3.62
N VAL A 36 -3.83 10.81 2.72
CA VAL A 36 -3.93 11.11 1.29
C VAL A 36 -5.34 11.62 0.97
N THR A 37 -5.44 12.82 0.39
CA THR A 37 -6.70 13.49 0.07
C THR A 37 -6.66 14.11 -1.33
N GLU A 38 -7.82 14.63 -1.79
CA GLU A 38 -7.91 15.44 -3.03
C GLU A 38 -7.35 14.75 -4.27
N ILE A 39 -7.67 13.46 -4.42
CA ILE A 39 -7.13 12.62 -5.49
C ILE A 39 -7.86 12.92 -6.81
N ALA A 40 -7.09 13.12 -7.89
CA ALA A 40 -7.60 13.27 -9.25
C ALA A 40 -6.71 12.54 -10.26
N MET A 41 -7.32 11.91 -11.26
CA MET A 41 -6.63 11.25 -12.38
C MET A 41 -6.64 12.16 -13.61
N SER A 42 -5.57 12.17 -14.39
CA SER A 42 -5.55 12.84 -15.70
C SER A 42 -6.53 12.19 -16.68
N PRO A 43 -7.08 12.92 -17.67
CA PRO A 43 -8.08 12.37 -18.59
C PRO A 43 -7.62 11.14 -19.39
N ASP A 44 -6.32 11.06 -19.69
CA ASP A 44 -5.68 9.94 -20.38
C ASP A 44 -5.23 8.81 -19.43
N GLY A 45 -5.42 8.97 -18.12
CA GLY A 45 -5.03 8.02 -17.09
C GLY A 45 -3.53 7.91 -16.83
N SER A 46 -2.69 8.72 -17.48
CA SER A 46 -1.22 8.62 -17.38
C SER A 46 -0.66 9.15 -16.06
N GLN A 47 -1.42 9.99 -15.35
CA GLN A 47 -0.98 10.64 -14.13
C GLN A 47 -2.08 10.67 -13.06
N VAL A 48 -1.66 10.73 -11.80
CA VAL A 48 -2.52 11.00 -10.65
C VAL A 48 -1.94 12.16 -9.85
N ALA A 49 -2.79 13.12 -9.51
CA ALA A 49 -2.51 14.16 -8.54
C ALA A 49 -3.16 13.82 -7.19
N TYR A 50 -2.47 14.07 -6.08
CA TYR A 50 -3.01 13.91 -4.73
C TYR A 50 -2.29 14.80 -3.72
N ALA A 51 -2.97 15.13 -2.63
CA ALA A 51 -2.36 15.79 -1.48
C ALA A 51 -1.93 14.76 -0.42
N ASP A 52 -0.65 14.79 0.00
CA ASP A 52 -0.10 14.00 1.11
C ASP A 52 0.04 14.90 2.35
N SER A 53 -0.84 14.71 3.35
CA SER A 53 -0.81 15.45 4.60
C SER A 53 -0.08 14.69 5.69
N ARG A 54 1.00 15.27 6.22
CA ARG A 54 1.80 14.69 7.33
C ARG A 54 2.00 15.68 8.45
N TRP A 55 2.20 15.14 9.65
CA TRP A 55 2.63 15.96 10.78
C TRP A 55 4.07 16.45 10.58
N ARG A 56 4.33 17.70 11.01
CA ARG A 56 5.64 18.33 10.98
C ARG A 56 6.03 18.74 12.39
N GLN A 57 7.05 18.09 12.94
CA GLN A 57 7.51 18.35 14.31
C GLN A 57 7.97 19.78 14.53
N ALA A 58 8.71 20.34 13.56
CA ALA A 58 9.30 21.67 13.68
C ALA A 58 8.25 22.78 13.86
N THR A 59 7.06 22.61 13.28
CA THR A 59 5.97 23.58 13.30
C THR A 59 4.78 23.14 14.16
N ASN A 60 4.80 21.90 14.65
CA ASN A 60 3.74 21.27 15.43
C ASN A 60 2.35 21.38 14.77
N ASP A 61 2.29 21.15 13.47
CA ASP A 61 1.05 21.16 12.69
C ASP A 61 1.09 20.10 11.57
N ARG A 62 0.01 20.01 10.78
CA ARG A 62 -0.02 19.20 9.56
C ARG A 62 0.19 20.08 8.35
N LYS A 63 1.05 19.63 7.44
CA LYS A 63 1.29 20.25 6.13
C LYS A 63 0.91 19.25 5.04
N ALA A 64 0.33 19.77 3.96
CA ALA A 64 -0.01 19.00 2.78
C ALA A 64 0.93 19.36 1.64
N ASP A 65 1.56 18.33 1.06
CA ASP A 65 2.35 18.45 -0.15
C ASP A 65 1.50 17.96 -1.34
N LEU A 66 1.45 18.71 -2.43
CA LEU A 66 0.80 18.27 -3.67
C LEU A 66 1.80 17.43 -4.47
N TRP A 67 1.37 16.22 -4.85
CA TRP A 67 2.13 15.31 -5.70
C TRP A 67 1.42 15.12 -7.02
N VAL A 68 2.20 14.96 -8.10
CA VAL A 68 1.73 14.45 -9.39
C VAL A 68 2.68 13.31 -9.77
N VAL A 69 2.13 12.12 -9.97
CA VAL A 69 2.91 10.91 -10.24
C VAL A 69 2.40 10.20 -11.49
N ALA A 70 3.31 9.56 -12.22
CA ALA A 70 2.95 8.68 -13.34
C ALA A 70 2.31 7.38 -12.82
N THR A 71 1.39 6.82 -13.60
CA THR A 71 0.69 5.56 -13.28
C THR A 71 1.37 4.32 -13.89
N ALA A 72 2.30 4.50 -14.83
CA ALA A 72 3.03 3.46 -15.54
C ALA A 72 4.50 3.86 -15.78
#